data_AF-A0A498GEV7-F1
#
_entry.id   AF-A0A498GEV7-F1
#
_cell.length_a   1.000
_cell.length_b   1.000
_cell.length_c   1.000
_cell.angle_alpha   90.00
_cell.angle_beta   90.00
_cell.angle_gamma   90.00
#
_symmetry.space_group_name_H-M   'P 1'
#
loop_
_entity.id
_entity.type
_entity.pdbx_description
1 polymer ?
#
loop_
_entity_poly.entity_id
_entity_poly.type
_entity_poly.pdbx_seq_one_letter_code
_entity_poly.pdbx_strand_id
1 'polypeptide(L)'
;MRRNTILIGLLITAVLLPMWYVALHGEPPSEEIAIDESVSDIRPLEGPVETPNKLSPSQVGVVVWVALFGLVGVLTAAHQFMNRAVRPPDDAEPVTDGGTVSLPWLDTENRWVVEYHDASDAIEGLVAMSGLTVLSIVFAALFTGEYLTLARTQYFGLYATGMFLSLALSTVAYYAWFMPHVEVAELRGHE
;
A
#
# COMPACT_ATOMS: atom_id res chain seq x y z
N MET A 1 10.14 -25.64 11.17
CA MET A 1 9.89 -24.17 11.08
C MET A 1 11.03 -23.33 11.63
N ARG A 2 11.40 -23.39 12.92
CA ARG A 2 12.46 -22.55 13.53
C ARG A 2 13.80 -22.51 12.77
N ARG A 3 14.32 -23.67 12.32
CA ARG A 3 15.61 -23.74 11.61
C ARG A 3 15.59 -23.00 10.26
N ASN A 4 14.49 -23.09 9.51
CA ASN A 4 14.37 -22.39 8.23
C ASN A 4 14.24 -20.88 8.44
N THR A 5 13.47 -20.44 9.45
CA THR A 5 13.38 -19.02 9.81
C THR A 5 14.73 -18.44 10.21
N ILE A 6 15.52 -19.19 11.00
CA ILE A 6 16.88 -18.79 11.38
C ILE A 6 17.78 -18.69 10.14
N LEU A 7 17.73 -19.68 9.25
CA LEU A 7 18.53 -19.67 8.01
C LEU A 7 18.16 -18.50 7.10
N ILE A 8 16.86 -18.20 6.95
CA ILE A 8 16.38 -17.05 6.17
C ILE A 8 16.87 -15.75 6.81
N GLY A 9 16.72 -15.60 8.13
CA GLY A 9 17.21 -14.42 8.84
C GLY A 9 18.71 -14.23 8.65
N LEU A 10 19.50 -15.30 8.78
CA LEU A 10 20.95 -15.26 8.62
C LEU A 10 21.34 -14.90 7.18
N LEU A 11 20.64 -15.45 6.17
CA LEU A 11 20.84 -15.10 4.76
C LEU A 11 20.55 -13.61 4.51
N ILE A 12 19.42 -13.11 5.00
CA ILE A 12 19.03 -11.70 4.86
C ILE A 12 20.10 -10.81 5.52
N THR A 13 20.52 -11.12 6.75
CA THR A 13 21.57 -10.36 7.44
C THR A 13 22.89 -10.41 6.67
N ALA A 14 23.30 -11.57 6.17
CA ALA A 14 24.56 -11.71 5.43
C ALA A 14 24.58 -10.88 4.14
N VAL A 15 23.43 -10.72 3.47
CA VAL A 15 23.30 -9.92 2.24
C VAL A 15 23.18 -8.42 2.54
N LEU A 16 22.41 -8.04 3.56
CA LEU A 16 22.13 -6.63 3.84
C LEU A 16 23.23 -5.95 4.64
N LEU A 17 23.82 -6.62 5.63
CA LEU A 17 24.75 -6.00 6.57
C LEU A 17 25.96 -5.34 5.87
N PRO A 18 26.61 -5.95 4.86
CA PRO A 18 27.71 -5.29 4.14
C PRO A 18 27.27 -3.98 3.47
N MET A 19 26.08 -3.96 2.87
CA MET A 19 25.54 -2.76 2.21
C MET A 19 25.28 -1.63 3.21
N TRP A 20 24.67 -1.95 4.35
CA TRP A 20 24.43 -0.99 5.43
C TRP A 20 25.73 -0.46 6.04
N TYR A 21 26.72 -1.33 6.21
CA TYR A 21 28.03 -0.96 6.72
C TYR A 21 28.72 0.07 5.80
N VAL A 22 28.75 -0.18 4.48
CA VAL A 22 29.33 0.76 3.51
C VAL A 22 28.53 2.07 3.45
N ALA A 23 27.20 1.99 3.50
CA ALA A 23 26.33 3.17 3.49
C ALA A 23 26.59 4.12 4.68
N LEU A 24 26.91 3.57 5.86
CA LEU A 24 27.23 4.34 7.07
C LEU A 24 28.60 5.04 7.02
N HIS A 25 29.57 4.50 6.26
CA HIS A 25 30.91 5.07 6.16
C HIS A 25 31.04 6.08 5.02
N GLY A 26 30.11 6.08 4.06
CA GLY A 26 29.97 7.11 3.04
C GLY A 26 31.07 7.08 1.95
N GLU A 27 30.85 7.87 0.91
CA GLU A 27 31.91 8.21 -0.06
C GLU A 27 32.65 9.49 0.40
N PRO A 28 33.94 9.65 0.06
CA PRO A 28 34.64 10.90 0.28
C PRO A 28 33.95 12.05 -0.47
N PRO A 29 34.01 13.30 0.07
CA PRO A 29 33.28 14.43 -0.49
C PRO A 29 33.72 14.67 -1.94
N SER A 30 32.76 14.61 -2.86
CA SER A 30 32.92 15.01 -4.26
C SER A 30 32.28 16.37 -4.49
N GLU A 31 32.75 17.13 -5.48
CA GLU A 31 32.22 18.45 -5.83
C GLU A 31 30.68 18.46 -5.91
N GLU A 32 30.08 19.42 -5.22
CA GLU A 32 28.65 19.64 -5.22
C GLU A 32 28.27 20.34 -6.54
N ILE A 33 27.54 19.62 -7.39
CA ILE A 33 26.94 20.19 -8.59
C ILE A 33 25.60 20.80 -8.18
N ALA A 34 25.60 22.09 -7.87
CA ALA A 34 24.38 22.85 -7.63
C ALA A 34 23.87 23.50 -8.93
N ILE A 35 22.56 23.64 -9.05
CA ILE A 35 21.95 24.45 -10.11
C ILE A 35 22.18 25.93 -9.76
N ASP A 36 22.61 26.72 -10.74
CA ASP A 36 22.76 28.16 -10.58
C ASP A 36 21.37 28.84 -10.47
N GLU A 37 20.99 29.18 -9.23
CA GLU A 37 19.73 29.86 -8.92
C GLU A 37 19.61 31.27 -9.51
N SER A 38 20.71 31.85 -10.04
CA SER A 38 20.65 33.15 -10.72
C SER A 38 20.03 33.07 -12.12
N VAL A 39 19.98 31.86 -12.71
CA VAL A 39 19.46 31.61 -14.07
C VAL A 39 18.11 30.92 -14.05
N SER A 40 17.79 30.18 -12.96
CA SER A 40 16.56 29.42 -12.86
C SER A 40 15.99 29.43 -11.45
N ASP A 41 14.69 29.70 -11.33
CA ASP A 41 13.94 29.55 -10.08
C ASP A 41 13.60 28.07 -9.74
N ILE A 42 14.03 27.10 -10.55
CA ILE A 42 13.70 25.68 -10.33
C ILE A 42 14.53 25.17 -9.15
N ARG A 43 13.83 24.56 -8.17
CA ARG A 43 14.42 24.03 -6.94
C ARG A 43 14.15 22.53 -6.82
N PRO A 44 14.76 21.72 -7.71
CA PRO A 44 14.47 20.31 -7.81
C PRO A 44 15.17 19.51 -6.71
N LEU A 45 15.79 20.14 -5.72
CA LEU A 45 16.40 19.51 -4.54
C LEU A 45 15.77 20.04 -3.24
N GLU A 46 14.85 20.99 -3.34
CA GLU A 46 14.12 21.51 -2.19
C GLU A 46 13.03 20.52 -1.81
N GLY A 47 13.19 19.93 -0.64
CA GLY A 47 12.24 19.01 -0.01
C GLY A 47 11.98 19.42 1.43
N PRO A 48 11.04 18.73 2.12
CA PRO A 48 10.71 19.01 3.51
C PRO A 48 11.84 18.61 4.47
N VAL A 49 12.78 17.81 3.98
CA VAL A 49 13.99 17.38 4.68
C VAL A 49 15.16 17.63 3.76
N GLU A 50 16.27 18.12 4.30
CA GLU A 50 17.52 18.24 3.56
C GLU A 50 17.96 16.83 3.11
N THR A 51 18.03 16.63 1.79
CA THR A 51 18.47 15.37 1.22
C THR A 51 19.85 15.54 0.58
N PRO A 52 20.71 14.51 0.61
CA PRO A 52 22.01 14.59 -0.02
C PRO A 52 21.87 14.73 -1.54
N ASN A 53 22.66 15.61 -2.15
CA ASN A 53 22.72 15.77 -3.62
C ASN A 53 23.31 14.53 -4.32
N LYS A 54 24.03 13.68 -3.59
CA LYS A 54 24.62 12.44 -4.08
C LYS A 54 24.38 11.32 -3.09
N LEU A 55 23.90 10.18 -3.60
CA LEU A 55 23.78 8.95 -2.85
C LEU A 55 24.74 7.92 -3.44
N SER A 56 25.52 7.27 -2.58
CA SER A 56 26.32 6.12 -3.02
C SER A 56 25.42 4.93 -3.36
N PRO A 57 25.85 4.00 -4.23
CA PRO A 57 25.04 2.83 -4.58
C PRO A 57 24.57 2.01 -3.36
N SER A 58 25.40 1.93 -2.32
CA SER A 58 25.02 1.30 -1.06
C SER A 58 23.95 2.06 -0.29
N GLN A 59 23.99 3.40 -0.29
CA GLN A 59 22.96 4.23 0.35
C GLN A 59 21.61 4.09 -0.37
N VAL A 60 21.62 4.12 -1.71
CA VAL A 60 20.41 3.85 -2.51
C VAL A 60 19.85 2.47 -2.17
N GLY A 61 20.70 1.45 -2.09
CA GLY A 61 20.28 0.10 -1.72
C GLY A 61 19.62 0.05 -0.33
N VAL A 62 20.18 0.72 0.67
CA VAL A 62 19.58 0.83 2.01
C VAL A 62 18.20 1.49 1.96
N VAL A 63 18.09 2.63 1.28
CA VAL A 63 16.81 3.37 1.13
C VAL A 63 15.75 2.50 0.47
N VAL A 64 16.10 1.79 -0.60
CA VAL A 64 15.20 0.87 -1.30
C VAL A 64 14.74 -0.25 -0.36
N TRP A 65 15.64 -0.85 0.40
CA TRP A 65 15.27 -1.90 1.36
C TRP A 65 14.33 -1.39 2.45
N VAL A 66 14.60 -0.22 3.01
CA VAL A 66 13.70 0.42 3.99
C VAL A 66 12.32 0.67 3.38
N ALA A 67 12.26 1.19 2.15
CA ALA A 67 11.00 1.41 1.44
C ALA A 67 10.24 0.11 1.19
N LEU A 68 10.92 -0.96 0.74
CA LEU A 68 10.31 -2.27 0.50
C LEU A 68 9.81 -2.92 1.79
N PHE A 69 10.56 -2.86 2.89
CA PHE A 69 10.10 -3.36 4.18
C PHE A 69 8.91 -2.55 4.70
N GLY A 70 8.94 -1.23 4.54
CA GLY A 70 7.80 -0.36 4.82
C GLY A 70 6.56 -0.77 4.03
N LEU A 71 6.71 -1.01 2.72
CA LEU A 71 5.63 -1.47 1.86
C LEU A 71 5.07 -2.83 2.31
N VAL A 72 5.92 -3.80 2.63
CA VAL A 72 5.48 -5.09 3.18
C VAL A 72 4.71 -4.89 4.49
N GLY A 73 5.17 -4.00 5.36
CA GLY A 73 4.48 -3.64 6.59
C GLY A 73 3.08 -3.07 6.34
N VAL A 74 2.97 -2.11 5.42
CA VAL A 74 1.68 -1.50 5.00
C VAL A 74 0.74 -2.56 4.42
N LEU A 75 1.23 -3.41 3.52
CA LEU A 75 0.43 -4.50 2.94
C LEU A 75 -0.03 -5.52 3.99
N THR A 76 0.83 -5.84 4.95
CA THR A 76 0.50 -6.74 6.06
C THR A 76 -0.58 -6.11 6.95
N ALA A 77 -0.45 -4.83 7.27
CA ALA A 77 -1.45 -4.09 8.04
C ALA A 77 -2.79 -4.01 7.29
N ALA A 78 -2.77 -3.71 5.99
CA ALA A 78 -3.97 -3.68 5.16
C ALA A 78 -4.65 -5.06 5.08
N HIS A 79 -3.87 -6.13 4.91
CA HIS A 79 -4.39 -7.50 4.90
C HIS A 79 -4.99 -7.89 6.26
N GLN A 80 -4.31 -7.55 7.36
CA GLN A 80 -4.82 -7.81 8.70
C GLN A 80 -6.09 -6.99 9.00
N PHE A 81 -6.13 -5.75 8.52
CA PHE A 81 -7.31 -4.90 8.59
C PHE A 81 -8.48 -5.53 7.83
N MET A 82 -8.26 -5.94 6.58
CA MET A 82 -9.27 -6.65 5.77
C MET A 82 -9.77 -7.91 6.48
N ASN A 83 -8.88 -8.75 7.00
CA ASN A 83 -9.29 -9.96 7.72
C ASN A 83 -10.09 -9.70 8.99
N ARG A 84 -9.99 -8.51 9.60
CA ARG A 84 -10.76 -8.14 10.78
C ARG A 84 -12.05 -7.40 10.46
N ALA A 85 -12.04 -6.60 9.39
CA ALA A 85 -13.19 -5.79 9.00
C ALA A 85 -14.18 -6.57 8.13
N VAL A 86 -13.66 -7.41 7.23
CA VAL A 86 -14.48 -8.21 6.28
C VAL A 86 -15.00 -9.48 6.93
N ARG A 87 -14.25 -10.09 7.86
CA ARG A 87 -14.65 -11.36 8.44
C ARG A 87 -15.80 -11.13 9.43
N PRO A 88 -16.97 -11.72 9.19
CA PRO A 88 -18.07 -11.68 10.16
C PRO A 88 -17.59 -12.22 11.51
N PRO A 89 -18.06 -11.68 12.65
CA PRO A 89 -17.77 -12.27 13.95
C PRO A 89 -18.28 -13.72 13.97
N ASP A 90 -17.58 -14.61 14.67
CA ASP A 90 -17.90 -16.06 14.72
C ASP A 90 -19.34 -16.35 15.20
N ASP A 91 -20.00 -15.35 15.81
CA ASP A 91 -21.36 -15.40 16.34
C ASP A 91 -22.42 -14.80 15.37
N ALA A 92 -22.02 -14.31 14.19
CA ALA A 92 -22.93 -13.77 13.20
C ALA A 92 -23.79 -14.90 12.63
N GLU A 93 -25.11 -14.84 12.81
CA GLU A 93 -25.99 -15.85 12.25
C GLU A 93 -26.01 -15.73 10.72
N PRO A 94 -25.76 -16.84 9.99
CA PRO A 94 -25.85 -16.83 8.54
C PRO A 94 -27.29 -16.52 8.14
N VAL A 95 -27.47 -15.44 7.37
CA VAL A 95 -28.79 -15.04 6.88
C VAL A 95 -29.03 -15.72 5.54
N THR A 96 -30.12 -16.48 5.44
CA THR A 96 -30.61 -16.93 4.13
C THR A 96 -31.16 -15.72 3.39
N ASP A 97 -30.49 -15.31 2.31
CA ASP A 97 -30.88 -14.23 1.37
C ASP A 97 -32.39 -14.27 1.02
N GLY A 98 -33.01 -15.44 1.00
CA GLY A 98 -34.40 -15.60 0.54
C GLY A 98 -34.55 -15.36 -0.96
N GLY A 99 -33.49 -14.94 -1.64
CA GLY A 99 -33.37 -14.81 -3.07
C GLY A 99 -33.22 -16.14 -3.78
N THR A 100 -34.01 -16.31 -4.83
CA THR A 100 -33.90 -17.35 -5.86
C THR A 100 -32.75 -17.10 -6.84
N VAL A 101 -31.85 -16.15 -6.54
CA VAL A 101 -30.80 -15.70 -7.46
C VAL A 101 -29.59 -16.63 -7.36
N SER A 102 -29.70 -17.82 -7.96
CA SER A 102 -28.52 -18.62 -8.26
C SER A 102 -27.74 -17.93 -9.39
N LEU A 103 -26.59 -17.34 -9.06
CA LEU A 103 -25.66 -16.89 -10.09
C LEU A 103 -24.99 -18.16 -10.67
N PRO A 104 -25.12 -18.46 -11.97
CA PRO A 104 -24.65 -19.73 -12.56
C PRO A 104 -23.15 -19.99 -12.41
N TRP A 105 -22.38 -18.95 -12.10
CA TRP A 105 -20.95 -19.03 -11.84
C TRP A 105 -20.57 -19.18 -10.35
N LEU A 106 -21.52 -19.15 -9.42
CA LEU A 106 -21.29 -19.34 -7.98
C LEU A 106 -21.81 -20.69 -7.53
N ASP A 107 -22.85 -21.18 -8.21
CA ASP A 107 -23.44 -22.49 -7.98
C ASP A 107 -23.28 -23.38 -9.23
N THR A 108 -22.44 -24.40 -9.11
CA THR A 108 -22.17 -25.43 -10.12
C THR A 108 -22.11 -26.80 -9.44
N GLU A 109 -22.09 -27.89 -10.20
CA GLU A 109 -21.99 -29.26 -9.64
C GLU A 109 -20.84 -29.45 -8.64
N ASN A 110 -19.75 -28.70 -8.80
CA ASN A 110 -18.56 -28.79 -7.96
C ASN A 110 -18.33 -27.55 -7.07
N ARG A 111 -19.22 -26.55 -7.07
CA ARG A 111 -19.02 -25.29 -6.33
C ARG A 111 -20.35 -24.76 -5.84
N TRP A 112 -20.47 -24.46 -4.56
CA TRP A 112 -21.71 -23.92 -3.98
C TRP A 112 -21.39 -22.89 -2.90
N VAL A 113 -22.35 -22.00 -2.64
CA VAL A 113 -22.28 -21.02 -1.55
C VAL A 113 -22.57 -21.75 -0.23
N VAL A 114 -21.62 -21.68 0.70
CA VAL A 114 -21.74 -22.24 2.06
C VAL A 114 -22.42 -21.23 2.97
N GLU A 115 -21.98 -19.99 2.91
CA GLU A 115 -22.42 -18.94 3.83
C GLU A 115 -22.50 -17.60 3.12
N TYR A 116 -23.52 -16.83 3.48
CA TYR A 116 -23.72 -15.47 3.01
C TYR A 116 -23.86 -14.55 4.22
N HIS A 117 -23.06 -13.50 4.23
CA HIS A 117 -23.13 -12.43 5.22
C HIS A 117 -23.37 -11.12 4.50
N ASP A 118 -24.42 -10.43 4.92
CA ASP A 118 -24.80 -9.15 4.32
C ASP A 118 -23.72 -8.08 4.58
N ALA A 119 -23.72 -7.04 3.75
CA ALA A 119 -22.83 -5.91 3.95
C ALA A 119 -23.13 -5.24 5.30
N SER A 120 -22.07 -4.83 6.01
CA SER A 120 -22.22 -4.21 7.33
C SER A 120 -22.92 -2.84 7.28
N ASP A 121 -22.80 -2.13 6.16
CA ASP A 121 -23.27 -0.75 5.95
C ASP A 121 -22.93 0.21 7.10
N ALA A 122 -21.81 -0.03 7.78
CA ALA A 122 -21.41 0.71 8.97
C ALA A 122 -21.04 2.16 8.65
N ILE A 123 -21.39 3.08 9.56
CA ILE A 123 -21.12 4.52 9.38
C ILE A 123 -19.62 4.81 9.32
N GLU A 124 -18.80 4.00 9.99
CA GLU A 124 -17.34 4.05 9.93
C GLU A 124 -16.83 3.89 8.50
N GLY A 125 -17.42 2.98 7.73
CA GLY A 125 -17.08 2.77 6.32
C GLY A 125 -17.40 4.01 5.47
N LEU A 126 -18.54 4.66 5.72
CA LEU A 126 -18.94 5.88 5.02
C LEU A 126 -18.00 7.05 5.35
N VAL A 127 -17.62 7.20 6.63
CA VAL A 127 -16.65 8.22 7.07
C VAL A 127 -15.27 7.96 6.47
N ALA A 128 -14.79 6.71 6.48
CA ALA A 128 -13.50 6.35 5.89
C ALA A 128 -13.47 6.63 4.38
N MET A 129 -14.49 6.18 3.65
CA MET A 129 -14.62 6.39 2.20
C MET A 129 -14.67 7.87 1.83
N SER A 130 -15.53 8.64 2.50
CA SER A 130 -15.66 10.07 2.24
C SER A 130 -14.36 10.82 2.55
N GLY A 131 -13.72 10.51 3.68
CA GLY A 131 -12.42 11.08 4.05
C GLY A 131 -11.33 10.77 3.03
N LEU A 132 -11.21 9.52 2.59
CA LEU A 132 -10.23 9.09 1.58
C LEU A 132 -10.50 9.70 0.20
N THR A 133 -11.77 9.90 -0.15
CA THR A 133 -12.16 10.59 -1.39
C THR A 133 -11.74 12.05 -1.34
N VAL A 134 -12.04 12.77 -0.26
CA VAL A 134 -11.60 14.16 -0.06
C VAL A 134 -10.08 14.26 -0.11
N LEU A 135 -9.37 13.35 0.56
CA LEU A 135 -7.92 13.31 0.56
C LEU A 135 -7.35 13.07 -0.85
N SER A 136 -7.98 12.20 -1.65
CA SER A 136 -7.62 11.99 -3.06
C SER A 136 -7.78 13.27 -3.88
N ILE A 137 -8.88 14.00 -3.68
CA ILE A 137 -9.15 15.29 -4.36
C ILE A 137 -8.11 16.35 -3.96
N VAL A 138 -7.80 16.46 -2.66
CA VAL A 138 -6.79 17.41 -2.16
C VAL A 138 -5.42 17.12 -2.77
N PHE A 139 -4.98 15.87 -2.75
CA PHE A 139 -3.69 15.50 -3.35
C PHE A 139 -3.68 15.65 -4.86
N ALA A 140 -4.78 15.36 -5.56
CA ALA A 140 -4.90 15.63 -6.99
C ALA A 140 -4.80 17.13 -7.30
N ALA A 141 -5.41 17.99 -6.47
CA ALA A 141 -5.33 19.44 -6.62
C ALA A 141 -3.91 19.97 -6.37
N LEU A 142 -3.23 19.49 -5.32
CA LEU A 142 -1.82 19.82 -5.04
C LEU A 142 -0.90 19.36 -6.17
N PHE A 143 -1.08 18.12 -6.65
CA PHE A 143 -0.35 17.56 -7.78
C PHE A 143 -0.54 18.40 -9.06
N THR A 144 -1.78 18.80 -9.34
CA THR A 144 -2.10 19.64 -10.49
C THR A 144 -1.51 21.05 -10.34
N GLY A 145 -1.59 21.63 -9.15
CA GLY A 145 -0.98 22.93 -8.84
C GLY A 145 0.52 22.91 -9.11
N GLU A 146 1.22 21.88 -8.63
CA GLU A 146 2.65 21.70 -8.85
C GLU A 146 3.01 21.44 -10.32
N TYR A 147 2.17 20.67 -11.02
CA TYR A 147 2.35 20.43 -12.45
C TYR A 147 2.27 21.72 -13.27
N LEU A 148 1.30 22.59 -12.95
CA LEU A 148 1.10 23.87 -13.63
C LEU A 148 2.21 24.89 -13.31
N THR A 149 2.93 24.74 -12.21
CA THR A 149 4.11 25.56 -11.88
C THR A 149 5.43 25.02 -12.45
N LEU A 150 5.35 24.12 -13.45
CA LEU A 150 6.50 23.46 -14.09
C LEU A 150 7.33 22.59 -13.13
N ALA A 151 6.69 22.04 -12.08
CA ALA A 151 7.35 21.21 -11.06
C ALA A 151 8.58 21.92 -10.44
N ARG A 152 8.38 23.18 -10.02
CA ARG A 152 9.42 23.99 -9.39
C ARG A 152 10.02 23.29 -8.16
N THR A 153 9.27 22.41 -7.49
CA THR A 153 9.69 21.68 -6.29
C THR A 153 9.58 20.14 -6.42
N GLN A 154 10.21 19.39 -5.51
CA GLN A 154 10.17 17.91 -5.49
C GLN A 154 8.87 17.29 -4.96
N TYR A 155 7.84 18.06 -4.60
CA TYR A 155 6.65 17.51 -3.93
C TYR A 155 5.73 16.69 -4.84
N PHE A 156 5.95 16.69 -6.15
CA PHE A 156 5.14 15.97 -7.12
C PHE A 156 4.96 14.47 -6.79
N GLY A 157 6.06 13.80 -6.40
CA GLY A 157 6.02 12.38 -6.01
C GLY A 157 5.21 12.14 -4.73
N LEU A 158 5.29 13.06 -3.77
CA LEU A 158 4.52 12.98 -2.53
C LEU A 158 3.02 13.13 -2.80
N TYR A 159 2.64 14.12 -3.62
CA TYR A 159 1.24 14.35 -3.97
C TYR A 159 0.66 13.20 -4.81
N ALA A 160 1.42 12.67 -5.77
CA ALA A 160 1.02 11.49 -6.52
C ALA A 160 0.81 10.28 -5.60
N THR A 161 1.75 10.04 -4.69
CA THR A 161 1.68 8.93 -3.73
C THR A 161 0.45 9.07 -2.84
N GLY A 162 0.22 10.27 -2.28
CA GLY A 162 -0.96 10.56 -1.46
C GLY A 162 -2.26 10.28 -2.20
N MET A 163 -2.39 10.77 -3.44
CA MET A 163 -3.56 10.55 -4.30
C MET A 163 -3.81 9.07 -4.61
N PHE A 164 -2.78 8.32 -5.02
CA PHE A 164 -2.95 6.91 -5.38
C PHE A 164 -3.21 6.03 -4.15
N LEU A 165 -2.53 6.30 -3.03
CA LEU A 165 -2.77 5.56 -1.79
C LEU A 165 -4.19 5.81 -1.26
N SER A 166 -4.69 7.04 -1.33
CA SER A 166 -6.05 7.32 -0.87
C SER A 166 -7.13 6.70 -1.74
N LEU A 167 -6.92 6.65 -3.07
CA LEU A 167 -7.79 5.91 -3.99
C LEU A 167 -7.74 4.40 -3.72
N ALA A 168 -6.54 3.84 -3.53
CA ALA A 168 -6.38 2.43 -3.24
C ALA A 168 -7.04 2.05 -1.90
N LEU A 169 -6.82 2.85 -0.85
CA LEU A 169 -7.44 2.63 0.46
C LEU A 169 -8.95 2.84 0.41
N SER A 170 -9.46 3.75 -0.42
CA SER A 170 -10.90 3.88 -0.65
C SER A 170 -11.46 2.60 -1.26
N THR A 171 -10.75 1.99 -2.21
CA THR A 171 -11.16 0.68 -2.75
C THR A 171 -11.18 -0.38 -1.64
N VAL A 172 -10.15 -0.44 -0.79
CA VAL A 172 -10.09 -1.37 0.35
C VAL A 172 -11.26 -1.15 1.31
N ALA A 173 -11.57 0.10 1.66
CA ALA A 173 -12.69 0.43 2.53
C ALA A 173 -14.04 0.03 1.91
N TYR A 174 -14.21 0.22 0.60
CA TYR A 174 -15.41 -0.25 -0.09
C TYR A 174 -15.60 -1.77 0.06
N TYR A 175 -14.55 -2.55 -0.23
CA TYR A 175 -14.57 -4.00 -0.04
C TYR A 175 -14.79 -4.42 1.41
N ALA A 176 -14.30 -3.65 2.38
CA ALA A 176 -14.41 -3.99 3.79
C ALA A 176 -15.80 -3.80 4.37
N TRP A 177 -16.53 -2.75 3.97
CA TRP A 177 -17.79 -2.38 4.63
C TRP A 177 -19.04 -2.55 3.77
N PHE A 178 -18.91 -2.46 2.44
CA PHE A 178 -20.04 -2.37 1.51
C PHE A 178 -20.13 -3.54 0.53
N MET A 179 -19.19 -4.48 0.56
CA MET A 179 -19.36 -5.75 -0.15
C MET A 179 -19.86 -6.83 0.82
N PRO A 180 -20.84 -7.65 0.40
CA PRO A 180 -21.23 -8.82 1.17
C PRO A 180 -20.11 -9.86 1.19
N HIS A 181 -19.99 -10.60 2.29
CA HIS A 181 -19.04 -11.69 2.40
C HIS A 181 -19.73 -13.01 1.99
N VAL A 182 -19.14 -13.69 1.00
CA VAL A 182 -19.69 -14.91 0.42
C VAL A 182 -18.66 -16.02 0.57
N GLU A 183 -18.99 -17.03 1.37
CA GLU A 183 -18.18 -18.22 1.51
C GLU A 183 -18.59 -19.26 0.47
N VAL A 184 -17.63 -19.70 -0.33
CA VAL A 184 -17.86 -20.63 -1.43
C VAL A 184 -16.97 -21.86 -1.24
N ALA A 185 -17.61 -23.03 -1.17
CA ALA A 185 -16.90 -24.30 -1.22
C ALA A 185 -16.76 -24.74 -2.66
N GLU A 186 -15.56 -25.22 -3.02
CA GLU A 186 -15.25 -25.75 -4.34
C GLU A 186 -14.57 -27.10 -4.18
N LEU A 187 -15.17 -28.14 -4.76
CA LEU A 187 -14.55 -29.46 -4.94
C LEU A 187 -13.46 -29.34 -6.01
N ARG A 188 -12.21 -29.22 -5.55
CA ARG A 188 -11.03 -29.34 -6.43
C ARG A 188 -10.63 -30.80 -6.51
N GLY A 189 -11.05 -31.47 -7.58
CA GLY A 189 -10.64 -32.84 -7.86
C GLY A 189 -9.13 -32.93 -8.06
N HIS A 190 -8.50 -33.80 -7.27
CA HIS A 190 -7.33 -34.54 -7.73
C HIS A 190 -7.80 -35.98 -7.90
N GLU A 191 -8.16 -36.35 -9.14
CA GLU A 191 -8.15 -37.75 -9.55
C GLU A 191 -6.70 -38.21 -9.78
#